data_AF-A0A7C9FSP1-F1
#
_entry.id   AF-A0A7C9FSP1-F1
#
_cell.length_a   1.000
_cell.length_b   1.000
_cell.length_c   1.000
_cell.angle_alpha   90.00
_cell.angle_beta   90.00
_cell.angle_gamma   90.00
#
_symmetry.space_group_name_H-M   'P 1'
#
loop_
_entity.id
_entity.type
_entity.pdbx_description
1 polymer ?
#
loop_
_entity_poly.entity_id
_entity_poly.type
_entity_poly.pdbx_seq_one_letter_code
_entity_poly.pdbx_strand_id
1 'polypeptide(L)'
;MDADAGKPASAHDGIHKAARRLQLGSGILLWLYISIHMVNHALGIWSIDIAERALHLAIGMWQSAPGTILLYGAAGLHFALAIRTIYGRRHWALPPAGWLRLWVGLSLPLLLIRHVVGTRVATSFYGFEPNYERVIVSLLTSGTQGLQIALLAPGWVHGSLGLWFHLHRHAFFRRAKFVLLAMLVLLPVLSAAGFVQMTRAIVPGSLAAPAPDAALVAHRAALDGWRHLLVAGYLSLIASAFVGGQLRNKFFSGDSHDPSCEQRRTDA
;
A
#
# COMPACT_ATOMS: atom_id res chain seq x y z
N MET A 1 14.13 47.66 -12.65
CA MET A 1 12.82 47.83 -11.98
C MET A 1 12.07 46.53 -12.20
N ASP A 2 12.34 45.55 -11.34
CA ASP A 2 11.87 44.17 -11.50
C ASP A 2 10.41 44.05 -11.06
N ALA A 3 9.51 44.02 -12.03
CA ALA A 3 8.06 43.94 -11.82
C ALA A 3 7.55 42.49 -11.69
N ASP A 4 8.33 41.57 -11.11
CA ASP A 4 7.90 40.17 -10.85
C ASP A 4 8.10 39.72 -9.39
N ALA A 5 8.49 40.64 -8.50
CA ALA A 5 8.57 40.35 -7.07
C ALA A 5 7.18 40.37 -6.42
N GLY A 6 6.50 39.22 -6.41
CA GLY A 6 5.49 38.93 -5.39
C GLY A 6 4.04 38.80 -5.85
N LYS A 7 3.73 38.06 -6.91
CA LYS A 7 2.36 37.54 -7.07
C LYS A 7 2.08 36.49 -5.99
N PRO A 8 1.10 36.69 -5.10
CA PRO A 8 0.74 35.66 -4.13
C PRO A 8 0.30 34.40 -4.90
N ALA A 9 0.85 33.24 -4.51
CA ALA A 9 0.46 31.97 -5.11
C ALA A 9 -1.07 31.86 -5.06
N SER A 10 -1.69 31.55 -6.20
CA SER A 10 -3.15 31.46 -6.27
C SER A 10 -3.66 30.45 -5.23
N ALA A 11 -4.88 30.64 -4.70
CA ALA A 11 -5.47 29.70 -3.74
C ALA A 11 -5.44 28.25 -4.27
N HIS A 12 -5.57 28.09 -5.59
CA HIS A 12 -5.43 26.82 -6.30
C HIS A 12 -4.02 26.20 -6.16
N ASP A 13 -2.95 27.00 -6.30
CA ASP A 13 -1.57 26.54 -6.11
C ASP A 13 -1.29 26.12 -4.66
N GLY A 14 -1.92 26.80 -3.70
CA GLY A 14 -1.88 26.45 -2.28
C GLY A 14 -2.46 25.05 -2.03
N ILE A 15 -3.65 24.78 -2.56
CA ILE A 15 -4.34 23.49 -2.42
C ILE A 15 -3.53 22.34 -3.04
N HIS A 16 -2.96 22.54 -4.24
CA HIS A 16 -2.12 21.51 -4.89
C HIS A 16 -0.85 21.21 -4.10
N LYS A 17 -0.21 22.25 -3.55
CA LYS A 17 0.97 22.08 -2.68
C LYS A 17 0.61 21.32 -1.39
N ALA A 18 -0.50 21.66 -0.75
CA ALA A 18 -0.98 20.98 0.44
C ALA A 18 -1.28 19.50 0.17
N ALA A 19 -2.03 19.18 -0.90
CA ALA A 19 -2.32 17.81 -1.29
C ALA A 19 -1.06 16.97 -1.53
N ARG A 20 -0.04 17.53 -2.19
CA ARG A 20 1.25 16.85 -2.39
C ARG A 20 1.97 16.56 -1.07
N ARG A 21 1.97 17.52 -0.13
CA ARG A 21 2.57 17.33 1.20
C ARG A 21 1.83 16.27 2.02
N LEU A 22 0.50 16.29 1.98
CA LEU A 22 -0.33 15.29 2.64
C LEU A 22 -0.13 13.88 2.05
N GLN A 23 -0.01 13.77 0.72
CA GLN A 23 0.29 12.50 0.06
C GLN A 23 1.66 11.94 0.47
N LEU A 24 2.67 12.82 0.57
CA LEU A 24 4.00 12.43 1.03
C LEU A 24 4.00 12.04 2.50
N GLY A 25 3.39 12.85 3.39
CA GLY A 25 3.34 12.58 4.82
C GLY A 25 2.62 11.27 5.15
N SER A 26 1.43 11.06 4.56
CA SER A 26 0.70 9.78 4.69
C SER A 26 1.50 8.60 4.13
N GLY A 27 2.16 8.78 2.97
CA GLY A 27 3.01 7.75 2.38
C GLY A 27 4.21 7.38 3.24
N ILE A 28 4.87 8.35 3.89
CA ILE A 28 5.98 8.12 4.81
C ILE A 28 5.51 7.33 6.03
N LEU A 29 4.36 7.68 6.60
CA LEU A 29 3.81 6.98 7.76
C LEU A 29 3.50 5.51 7.43
N LEU A 30 2.86 5.25 6.29
CA LEU A 30 2.58 3.90 5.82
C LEU A 30 3.87 3.12 5.50
N TRP A 31 4.87 3.79 4.91
CA TRP A 31 6.19 3.20 4.67
C TRP A 31 6.90 2.83 5.98
N LEU A 32 6.80 3.67 7.02
CA LEU A 32 7.35 3.36 8.35
C LEU A 32 6.64 2.15 8.99
N TYR A 33 5.31 2.11 8.91
CA TYR A 33 4.52 0.97 9.40
C TYR A 33 4.97 -0.34 8.76
N ILE A 34 5.05 -0.40 7.42
CA ILE A 34 5.50 -1.61 6.74
C ILE A 34 6.97 -1.92 7.03
N SER A 35 7.84 -0.91 7.20
CA SER A 35 9.25 -1.11 7.59
C SER A 35 9.35 -1.84 8.92
N ILE A 36 8.64 -1.36 9.93
CA ILE A 36 8.60 -1.98 11.27
C ILE A 36 8.05 -3.41 11.16
N HIS A 37 6.98 -3.61 10.39
CA HIS A 37 6.40 -4.94 10.17
C HIS A 37 7.39 -5.92 9.52
N MET A 38 8.15 -5.49 8.50
CA MET A 38 9.16 -6.31 7.85
C MET A 38 10.34 -6.63 8.77
N VAL A 39 10.80 -5.66 9.55
CA VAL A 39 11.83 -5.88 10.56
C VAL A 39 11.34 -6.90 11.59
N ASN A 40 10.08 -6.82 12.02
CA ASN A 40 9.49 -7.78 12.94
C ASN A 40 9.59 -9.22 12.44
N HIS A 41 9.25 -9.45 11.17
CA HIS A 41 9.38 -10.76 10.54
C HIS A 41 10.83 -11.19 10.37
N ALA A 42 11.73 -10.26 10.03
CA ALA A 42 13.16 -10.55 9.90
C ALA A 42 13.78 -11.00 11.24
N LEU A 43 13.26 -10.52 12.39
CA LEU A 43 13.69 -11.02 13.70
C LEU A 43 13.44 -12.52 13.89
N GLY A 44 12.48 -13.09 13.15
CA GLY A 44 12.21 -14.53 13.12
C GLY A 44 13.36 -15.39 12.62
N ILE A 45 14.39 -14.79 11.99
CA ILE A 45 15.65 -15.49 11.66
C ILE A 45 16.35 -15.99 12.92
N TRP A 46 16.30 -15.22 14.00
CA TRP A 46 16.96 -15.56 15.27
C TRP A 46 16.09 -16.46 16.13
N SER A 47 14.85 -16.06 16.41
CA SER A 47 13.86 -16.94 17.06
C SER A 47 12.44 -16.38 16.92
N ILE A 48 11.45 -17.28 17.04
CA ILE A 48 10.03 -16.91 17.11
C ILE A 48 9.75 -16.03 18.34
N ASP A 49 10.38 -16.30 19.49
CA ASP A 49 10.14 -15.53 20.72
C ASP A 49 10.57 -14.06 20.60
N ILE A 50 11.67 -13.78 19.88
CA ILE A 50 12.12 -12.41 19.65
C ILE A 50 11.13 -11.69 18.74
N ALA A 51 10.72 -12.34 17.65
CA ALA A 51 9.73 -11.80 16.73
C ALA A 51 8.39 -11.54 17.43
N GLU A 52 7.92 -12.45 18.28
CA GLU A 52 6.67 -12.34 19.05
C GLU A 52 6.71 -11.17 20.04
N ARG A 53 7.81 -10.99 20.78
CA ARG A 53 7.97 -9.83 21.67
C ARG A 53 7.90 -8.52 20.88
N ALA A 54 8.57 -8.46 19.73
CA ALA A 54 8.53 -7.28 18.87
C ALA A 54 7.11 -7.08 18.27
N LEU A 55 6.39 -8.16 17.96
CA LEU A 55 5.00 -8.11 17.50
C LEU A 55 4.10 -7.49 18.56
N HIS A 56 4.23 -7.91 19.81
CA HIS A 56 3.44 -7.37 20.92
C HIS A 56 3.69 -5.87 21.11
N LEU A 57 4.94 -5.41 20.97
CA LEU A 57 5.26 -3.97 20.98
C LEU A 57 4.61 -3.23 19.80
N ALA A 58 4.67 -3.81 18.60
CA ALA A 58 4.04 -3.24 17.42
C ALA A 58 2.51 -3.19 17.56
N ILE A 59 1.88 -4.23 18.11
CA ILE A 59 0.46 -4.27 18.43
C ILE A 59 0.11 -3.16 19.43
N GLY A 60 0.83 -3.07 20.56
CA GLY A 60 0.59 -2.02 21.56
C GLY A 60 0.70 -0.61 20.99
N MET A 61 1.69 -0.38 20.12
CA MET A 61 1.87 0.91 19.44
C MET A 61 0.75 1.21 18.45
N TRP A 62 0.51 0.33 17.48
CA TRP A 62 -0.36 0.60 16.33
C TRP A 62 -1.84 0.35 16.60
N GLN A 63 -2.17 -0.49 17.59
CA GLN A 63 -3.56 -0.73 18.02
C GLN A 63 -4.00 0.19 19.16
N SER A 64 -3.11 1.04 19.68
CA SER A 64 -3.51 2.16 20.54
C SER A 64 -4.47 3.11 19.80
N ALA A 65 -5.23 3.92 20.53
CA ALA A 65 -6.08 4.95 19.94
C ALA A 65 -5.31 5.91 18.99
N PRO A 66 -4.18 6.53 19.40
CA PRO A 66 -3.41 7.40 18.50
C PRO A 66 -2.79 6.62 17.33
N GLY A 67 -2.27 5.41 17.55
CA GLY A 67 -1.69 4.58 16.49
C GLY A 67 -2.73 4.21 15.43
N THR A 68 -3.95 3.87 15.86
CA THR A 68 -5.08 3.56 15.00
C THR A 68 -5.49 4.79 14.17
N ILE A 69 -5.71 5.95 14.82
CA ILE A 69 -6.09 7.19 14.11
C ILE A 69 -5.03 7.55 13.06
N LEU A 70 -3.75 7.47 13.44
CA LEU A 70 -2.64 7.77 12.54
C LEU A 70 -2.59 6.81 11.35
N LEU A 71 -2.66 5.49 11.59
CA LEU A 71 -2.51 4.48 10.54
C LEU A 71 -3.69 4.49 9.57
N TYR A 72 -4.93 4.44 10.08
CA TYR A 72 -6.13 4.44 9.23
C TYR A 72 -6.35 5.80 8.58
N GLY A 73 -6.05 6.90 9.28
CA GLY A 73 -6.09 8.24 8.71
C GLY A 73 -5.10 8.40 7.55
N ALA A 74 -3.86 7.94 7.71
CA ALA A 74 -2.87 7.96 6.64
C ALA A 74 -3.25 7.03 5.49
N ALA A 75 -3.72 5.81 5.76
CA ALA A 75 -4.18 4.87 4.73
C ALA A 75 -5.32 5.47 3.91
N GLY A 76 -6.36 5.98 4.57
CA GLY A 76 -7.51 6.61 3.92
C GLY A 76 -7.13 7.84 3.12
N LEU A 77 -6.33 8.75 3.70
CA LEU A 77 -5.87 9.95 3.02
C LEU A 77 -5.00 9.64 1.81
N HIS A 78 -4.03 8.73 1.96
CA HIS A 78 -3.13 8.32 0.88
C HIS A 78 -3.91 7.71 -0.28
N PHE A 79 -4.88 6.86 0.04
CA PHE A 79 -5.73 6.20 -0.94
C PHE A 79 -6.66 7.18 -1.65
N ALA A 80 -7.35 8.06 -0.92
CA ALA A 80 -8.26 9.05 -1.51
C ALA A 80 -7.53 9.99 -2.48
N LEU A 81 -6.34 10.46 -2.10
CA LEU A 81 -5.50 11.28 -2.96
C LEU A 81 -4.90 10.51 -4.15
N ALA A 82 -4.63 9.21 -4.00
CA ALA A 82 -4.25 8.34 -5.12
C ALA A 82 -5.42 8.18 -6.12
N ILE A 83 -6.65 7.96 -5.64
CA ILE A 83 -7.87 7.92 -6.45
C ILE A 83 -8.08 9.25 -7.19
N ARG A 84 -7.95 10.37 -6.48
CA ARG A 84 -8.00 11.71 -7.09
C ARG A 84 -6.95 11.88 -8.19
N THR A 85 -5.76 11.32 -8.01
CA THR A 85 -4.69 11.37 -9.02
C THR A 85 -5.04 10.53 -10.26
N ILE A 86 -5.63 9.35 -10.08
CA ILE A 86 -6.11 8.49 -11.19
C ILE A 86 -7.24 9.19 -11.95
N TYR A 87 -8.27 9.64 -11.24
CA TYR A 87 -9.38 10.39 -11.82
C TYR A 87 -8.90 11.67 -12.51
N GLY A 88 -7.92 12.37 -11.93
CA GLY A 88 -7.31 13.58 -12.43
C GLY A 88 -6.45 13.42 -13.69
N ARG A 89 -5.97 12.23 -13.99
CA ARG A 89 -4.95 12.00 -15.01
C ARG A 89 -5.50 12.19 -16.43
N ARG A 90 -4.83 13.05 -17.22
CA ARG A 90 -5.12 13.26 -18.65
C ARG A 90 -4.29 12.38 -19.58
N HIS A 91 -2.99 12.24 -19.27
CA HIS A 91 -2.06 11.48 -20.09
C HIS A 91 -1.53 10.25 -19.34
N TRP A 92 -1.53 9.12 -20.06
CA TRP A 92 -1.08 7.81 -19.56
C TRP A 92 0.30 7.40 -20.09
N ALA A 93 1.02 8.34 -20.73
CA ALA A 93 2.42 8.18 -21.10
C ALA A 93 3.33 8.29 -19.86
N LEU A 94 3.35 7.22 -19.06
CA LEU A 94 4.21 7.10 -17.88
C LEU A 94 5.56 6.47 -18.26
N PRO A 95 6.68 6.92 -17.65
CA PRO A 95 7.93 6.18 -17.75
C PRO A 95 7.78 4.78 -17.11
N PRO A 96 8.61 3.79 -17.46
CA PRO A 96 8.50 2.41 -16.95
C PRO A 96 8.41 2.31 -15.42
N ALA A 97 9.22 3.08 -14.70
CA ALA A 97 9.19 3.10 -13.23
C ALA A 97 7.88 3.68 -12.66
N GLY A 98 7.23 4.59 -13.39
CA GLY A 98 5.91 5.12 -13.05
C GLY A 98 4.81 4.07 -13.22
N TRP A 99 4.87 3.28 -14.30
CA TRP A 99 4.00 2.13 -14.49
C TRP A 99 4.19 1.09 -13.39
N LEU A 100 5.44 0.70 -13.11
CA LEU A 100 5.75 -0.25 -12.05
C LEU A 100 5.13 0.20 -10.72
N ARG A 101 5.37 1.44 -10.29
CA ARG A 101 4.83 1.98 -9.03
C ARG A 101 3.30 1.96 -8.99
N LEU A 102 2.64 2.27 -10.11
CA LEU A 102 1.19 2.24 -10.20
C LEU A 102 0.67 0.79 -10.10
N TRP A 103 1.24 -0.13 -10.87
CA TRP A 103 0.88 -1.54 -10.85
C TRP A 103 1.05 -2.15 -9.45
N VAL A 104 2.22 -2.00 -8.82
CA VAL A 104 2.44 -2.52 -7.46
C VAL A 104 1.56 -1.84 -6.41
N GLY A 105 1.23 -0.55 -6.62
CA GLY A 105 0.34 0.20 -5.74
C GLY A 105 -1.12 -0.23 -5.85
N LEU A 106 -1.57 -0.65 -7.03
CA LEU A 106 -2.93 -1.15 -7.25
C LEU A 106 -3.05 -2.64 -6.89
N SER A 107 -2.00 -3.44 -7.06
CA SER A 107 -2.00 -4.83 -6.60
C SER A 107 -1.96 -4.95 -5.08
N LEU A 108 -1.37 -3.96 -4.39
CA LEU A 108 -1.17 -4.00 -2.94
C LEU A 108 -2.48 -4.15 -2.15
N PRO A 109 -3.54 -3.33 -2.34
CA PRO A 109 -4.81 -3.50 -1.65
C PRO A 109 -5.42 -4.89 -1.81
N LEU A 110 -5.31 -5.52 -2.98
CA LEU A 110 -5.88 -6.85 -3.24
C LEU A 110 -5.26 -7.92 -2.32
N LEU A 111 -3.94 -7.86 -2.14
CA LEU A 111 -3.21 -8.76 -1.23
C LEU A 111 -3.43 -8.37 0.23
N LEU A 112 -3.43 -7.06 0.51
CA LEU A 112 -3.56 -6.51 1.86
C LEU A 112 -4.94 -6.78 2.47
N ILE A 113 -6.02 -6.74 1.69
CA ILE A 113 -7.38 -7.02 2.20
C ILE A 113 -7.43 -8.42 2.82
N ARG A 114 -6.87 -9.44 2.16
CA ARG A 114 -6.82 -10.79 2.72
C ARG A 114 -6.05 -10.83 4.04
N HIS A 115 -4.90 -10.17 4.07
CA HIS A 115 -4.06 -10.08 5.28
C HIS A 115 -4.80 -9.41 6.44
N VAL A 116 -5.38 -8.23 6.21
CA VAL A 116 -6.09 -7.43 7.22
C VAL A 116 -7.36 -8.13 7.69
N VAL A 117 -8.09 -8.80 6.80
CA VAL A 117 -9.28 -9.57 7.18
C VAL A 117 -8.90 -10.76 8.06
N GLY A 118 -7.88 -11.52 7.69
CA GLY A 118 -7.43 -12.69 8.45
C GLY A 118 -6.71 -12.38 9.76
N THR A 119 -6.38 -11.11 10.00
CA THR A 119 -5.72 -10.66 11.24
C THR A 119 -6.62 -9.66 11.96
N ARG A 120 -6.60 -8.39 11.56
CA ARG A 120 -7.26 -7.30 12.27
C ARG A 120 -8.78 -7.43 12.33
N VAL A 121 -9.47 -7.80 11.25
CA VAL A 121 -10.94 -7.98 11.29
C VAL A 121 -11.28 -9.19 12.16
N ALA A 122 -10.55 -10.30 12.00
CA ALA A 122 -10.68 -11.47 12.86
C ALA A 122 -10.53 -11.13 14.35
N THR A 123 -9.52 -10.33 14.71
CA THR A 123 -9.31 -9.87 16.09
C THR A 123 -10.42 -8.96 16.57
N SER A 124 -10.74 -7.91 15.81
CA SER A 124 -11.67 -6.87 16.27
C SER A 124 -13.13 -7.32 16.34
N PHE A 125 -13.55 -8.30 15.53
CA PHE A 125 -14.96 -8.70 15.44
C PHE A 125 -15.24 -10.14 15.88
N TYR A 126 -14.22 -11.01 15.90
CA TYR A 126 -14.42 -12.46 16.07
C TYR A 126 -13.52 -13.09 17.14
N GLY A 127 -12.79 -12.28 17.93
CA GLY A 127 -12.01 -12.76 19.07
C GLY A 127 -10.74 -13.53 18.70
N PHE A 128 -10.22 -13.37 17.49
CA PHE A 128 -8.95 -13.98 17.09
C PHE A 128 -7.76 -13.21 17.68
N GLU A 129 -7.03 -13.81 18.61
CA GLU A 129 -5.82 -13.21 19.17
C GLU A 129 -4.58 -13.58 18.33
N PRO A 130 -3.99 -12.64 17.58
CA PRO A 130 -2.93 -12.95 16.63
C PRO A 130 -1.60 -13.12 17.35
N ASN A 131 -0.99 -14.30 17.20
CA ASN A 131 0.42 -14.56 17.48
C ASN A 131 1.04 -15.24 16.26
N TYR A 132 2.37 -15.39 16.22
CA TYR A 132 3.05 -15.97 15.06
C TYR A 132 2.58 -17.39 14.75
N GLU A 133 2.38 -18.22 15.78
CA GLU A 133 1.94 -19.60 15.64
C GLU A 133 0.58 -19.68 14.92
N ARG A 134 -0.46 -19.04 15.48
CA ARG A 134 -1.81 -19.05 14.95
C ARG A 134 -1.89 -18.46 13.55
N VAL A 135 -1.17 -17.36 13.29
CA VAL A 135 -1.12 -16.75 11.97
C VAL A 135 -0.46 -17.70 10.96
N ILE A 136 0.70 -18.28 11.28
CA ILE A 136 1.39 -19.21 10.38
C ILE A 136 0.54 -20.45 10.10
N VAL A 137 -0.07 -21.05 11.13
CA VAL A 137 -0.98 -22.19 10.99
C VAL A 137 -2.18 -21.85 10.11
N SER A 138 -2.79 -20.68 10.30
CA SER A 138 -3.88 -20.19 9.45
C SER A 138 -3.44 -20.03 7.98
N LEU A 139 -2.23 -19.53 7.73
CA LEU A 139 -1.70 -19.37 6.38
C LEU A 139 -1.46 -20.71 5.69
N LEU A 140 -0.89 -21.68 6.42
CA LEU A 140 -0.63 -23.03 5.91
C LEU A 140 -1.93 -23.79 5.63
N THR A 141 -2.88 -23.78 6.57
CA THR A 141 -4.17 -24.50 6.44
C THR A 141 -5.05 -23.89 5.34
N SER A 142 -4.95 -22.59 5.08
CA SER A 142 -5.64 -21.93 3.97
C SER A 142 -4.92 -22.07 2.62
N GLY A 143 -3.66 -22.55 2.61
CA GLY A 143 -2.82 -22.60 1.41
C GLY A 143 -2.41 -21.23 0.87
N THR A 144 -2.46 -20.19 1.71
CA THR A 144 -2.27 -18.79 1.29
C THR A 144 -0.91 -18.21 1.64
N GLN A 145 -0.03 -19.02 2.24
CA GLN A 145 1.31 -18.59 2.65
C GLN A 145 2.10 -17.92 1.52
N GLY A 146 2.03 -18.46 0.29
CA GLY A 146 2.75 -17.90 -0.86
C GLY A 146 2.26 -16.49 -1.23
N LEU A 147 0.94 -16.25 -1.17
CA LEU A 147 0.36 -14.93 -1.44
C LEU A 147 0.74 -13.90 -0.37
N GLN A 148 0.87 -14.33 0.88
CA GLN A 148 1.19 -13.46 2.01
C GLN A 148 2.69 -13.15 2.08
N ILE A 149 3.55 -14.09 1.69
CA ILE A 149 4.96 -13.79 1.42
C ILE A 149 5.07 -12.82 0.23
N ALA A 150 4.30 -13.04 -0.84
CA ALA A 150 4.30 -12.16 -1.99
C ALA A 150 3.83 -10.73 -1.66
N LEU A 151 2.95 -10.53 -0.66
CA LEU A 151 2.51 -9.20 -0.19
C LEU A 151 3.67 -8.31 0.28
N LEU A 152 4.75 -8.90 0.80
CA LEU A 152 5.91 -8.16 1.32
C LEU A 152 6.57 -7.29 0.25
N ALA A 153 6.60 -7.74 -1.01
CA ALA A 153 7.31 -7.04 -2.08
C ALA A 153 6.53 -5.83 -2.65
N PRO A 154 5.25 -5.93 -3.08
CA PRO A 154 4.52 -4.80 -3.67
C PRO A 154 4.43 -3.59 -2.76
N GLY A 155 4.16 -3.79 -1.46
CA GLY A 155 4.04 -2.70 -0.50
C GLY A 155 5.36 -1.96 -0.29
N TRP A 156 6.44 -2.74 -0.12
CA TRP A 156 7.78 -2.21 0.06
C TRP A 156 8.29 -1.47 -1.17
N VAL A 157 8.11 -2.07 -2.36
CA VAL A 157 8.51 -1.47 -3.64
C VAL A 157 7.69 -0.21 -3.92
N HIS A 158 6.37 -0.24 -3.72
CA HIS A 158 5.51 0.92 -3.92
C HIS A 158 5.93 2.11 -3.05
N GLY A 159 6.13 1.86 -1.75
CA GLY A 159 6.53 2.89 -0.79
C GLY A 159 7.93 3.43 -1.09
N SER A 160 8.90 2.54 -1.34
CA SER A 160 10.29 2.91 -1.60
C SER A 160 10.47 3.68 -2.91
N LEU A 161 9.80 3.27 -4.00
CA LEU A 161 9.78 4.04 -5.26
C LEU A 161 9.10 5.41 -5.05
N GLY A 162 8.03 5.44 -4.27
CA GLY A 162 7.34 6.68 -3.93
C GLY A 162 8.25 7.66 -3.20
N LEU A 163 9.00 7.19 -2.22
CA LEU A 163 9.95 7.99 -1.47
C LEU A 163 11.12 8.45 -2.35
N TRP A 164 11.67 7.55 -3.18
CA TRP A 164 12.76 7.85 -4.11
C TRP A 164 12.38 9.00 -5.07
N PHE A 165 11.20 8.94 -5.72
CA PHE A 165 10.78 9.98 -6.66
C PHE A 165 10.63 11.37 -6.02
N HIS A 166 10.39 11.45 -4.70
CA HIS A 166 10.35 12.73 -3.99
C HIS A 166 11.75 13.15 -3.52
N LEU A 167 12.53 12.23 -2.94
CA LEU A 167 13.75 12.57 -2.22
C LEU A 167 15.02 12.56 -3.07
N HIS A 168 15.03 11.91 -4.25
CA HIS A 168 16.22 11.81 -5.11
C HIS A 168 16.81 13.16 -5.58
N ARG A 169 16.04 14.26 -5.46
CA ARG A 169 16.50 15.61 -5.79
C ARG A 169 17.51 16.12 -4.76
N HIS A 170 17.42 15.65 -3.52
CA HIS A 170 18.36 15.98 -2.45
C HIS A 170 19.67 15.20 -2.62
N ALA A 171 20.80 15.91 -2.56
CA ALA A 171 22.13 15.34 -2.80
C ALA A 171 22.46 14.16 -1.87
N PHE A 172 22.00 14.20 -0.62
CA PHE A 172 22.17 13.12 0.35
C PHE A 172 21.58 11.80 -0.13
N PHE A 173 20.28 11.78 -0.48
CA PHE A 173 19.60 10.58 -0.96
C PHE A 173 20.17 10.07 -2.28
N ARG A 174 20.63 10.97 -3.15
CA ARG A 174 21.31 10.58 -4.39
C ARG A 174 22.64 9.88 -4.14
N ARG A 175 23.42 10.30 -3.15
CA ARG A 175 24.67 9.63 -2.73
C ARG A 175 24.40 8.30 -2.05
N ALA A 176 23.34 8.23 -1.25
CA ALA A 176 22.90 7.01 -0.57
C ALA A 176 22.20 5.97 -1.48
N LYS A 177 22.14 6.20 -2.81
CA LYS A 177 21.38 5.35 -3.74
C LYS A 177 21.67 3.86 -3.61
N PHE A 178 22.93 3.47 -3.43
CA PHE A 178 23.31 2.06 -3.34
C PHE A 178 22.87 1.44 -2.02
N VAL A 179 22.91 2.19 -0.92
CA VAL A 179 22.38 1.75 0.38
C VAL A 179 20.87 1.59 0.30
N LEU A 180 20.16 2.55 -0.31
CA LEU A 180 18.71 2.48 -0.50
C LEU A 180 18.32 1.29 -1.38
N LEU A 181 19.09 1.01 -2.44
CA LEU A 181 18.89 -0.18 -3.29
C LEU A 181 19.18 -1.48 -2.53
N ALA A 182 20.23 -1.52 -1.72
CA ALA A 182 20.51 -2.68 -0.88
C ALA A 182 19.35 -2.93 0.10
N MET A 183 18.85 -1.89 0.79
CA MET A 183 17.68 -2.01 1.66
C MET A 183 16.40 -2.40 0.90
N LEU A 184 16.24 -1.92 -0.34
CA LEU A 184 15.10 -2.26 -1.19
C LEU A 184 15.00 -3.78 -1.42
N VAL A 185 16.14 -4.45 -1.56
CA VAL A 185 16.21 -5.89 -1.84
C VAL A 185 16.35 -6.72 -0.56
N LEU A 186 17.26 -6.34 0.33
CA LEU A 186 17.62 -7.17 1.49
C LEU A 186 16.49 -7.25 2.52
N LEU A 187 15.77 -6.15 2.79
CA LEU A 187 14.75 -6.17 3.85
C LEU A 187 13.59 -7.14 3.54
N PRO A 188 13.01 -7.18 2.33
CA PRO A 188 12.04 -8.20 1.97
C PRO A 188 12.57 -9.64 2.03
N VAL A 189 13.82 -9.84 1.61
CA VAL A 189 14.46 -11.17 1.63
C VAL A 189 14.66 -11.66 3.06
N LEU A 190 15.16 -10.79 3.96
CA LEU A 190 15.33 -11.12 5.38
C LEU A 190 13.99 -11.36 6.07
N SER A 191 12.97 -10.55 5.76
CA SER A 191 11.61 -10.74 6.26
C SER A 191 11.03 -12.10 5.83
N ALA A 192 11.16 -12.46 4.55
CA ALA A 192 10.72 -13.75 4.04
C ALA A 192 11.51 -14.92 4.65
N ALA A 193 12.83 -14.77 4.81
CA ALA A 193 13.68 -15.78 5.46
C ALA A 193 13.27 -16.00 6.92
N GLY A 194 13.00 -14.93 7.67
CA GLY A 194 12.50 -15.02 9.04
C GLY A 194 11.14 -15.72 9.13
N PHE A 195 10.21 -15.41 8.22
CA PHE A 195 8.93 -16.13 8.12
C PHE A 195 9.10 -17.64 7.87
N VAL A 196 10.01 -18.02 6.97
CA VAL A 196 10.32 -19.44 6.68
C VAL A 196 10.94 -20.12 7.91
N GLN A 197 11.85 -19.46 8.61
CA GLN A 197 12.47 -19.99 9.83
C GLN A 197 11.43 -20.22 10.94
N MET A 198 10.53 -19.26 11.18
CA MET A 198 9.44 -19.43 12.14
C MET A 198 8.49 -20.56 11.74
N THR A 199 8.14 -20.67 10.46
CA THR A 199 7.30 -21.76 9.95
C THR A 199 7.91 -23.14 10.24
N ARG A 200 9.23 -23.30 10.04
CA ARG A 200 9.96 -24.54 10.34
C ARG A 200 9.99 -24.86 11.84
N ALA A 201 10.05 -23.85 12.69
CA ALA A 201 10.03 -24.02 14.14
C ALA A 201 8.65 -24.49 14.64
N ILE A 202 7.56 -24.04 14.01
CA ILE A 202 6.17 -24.38 14.40
C ILE A 202 5.72 -25.73 13.85
N VAL A 203 6.16 -26.12 12.65
CA VAL A 203 5.80 -27.40 12.02
C VAL A 203 7.02 -28.31 11.95
N PRO A 204 7.45 -28.90 13.08
CA PRO A 204 8.64 -29.75 13.11
C PRO A 204 8.34 -31.11 12.48
N GLY A 205 8.39 -31.23 11.15
CA GLY A 205 8.48 -32.47 10.37
C GLY A 205 7.44 -33.59 10.61
N SER A 206 6.53 -33.44 11.57
CA SER A 206 5.58 -34.44 12.00
C SER A 206 4.28 -34.30 11.21
N LEU A 207 3.71 -35.44 10.85
CA LEU A 207 2.63 -35.61 9.87
C LEU A 207 1.27 -35.03 10.28
N ALA A 208 1.19 -34.26 11.37
CA ALA A 208 -0.03 -33.60 11.83
C ALA A 208 0.12 -32.09 11.65
N ALA A 209 -0.54 -31.54 10.63
CA ALA A 209 -0.68 -30.09 10.51
C ALA A 209 -1.37 -29.55 11.77
N PRO A 210 -0.87 -28.48 12.42
CA PRO A 210 -1.52 -27.92 13.58
C PRO A 210 -2.97 -27.56 13.28
N ALA A 211 -3.86 -27.82 14.24
CA ALA A 211 -5.28 -27.55 14.06
C ALA A 211 -5.52 -26.02 13.86
N PRO A 212 -6.36 -25.63 12.90
CA PRO A 212 -6.69 -24.22 12.71
C PRO A 212 -7.42 -23.64 13.93
N ASP A 213 -7.22 -22.34 14.18
CA ASP A 213 -7.86 -21.63 15.29
C ASP A 213 -9.39 -21.70 15.19
N ALA A 214 -10.05 -22.10 16.28
CA ALA A 214 -11.49 -22.32 16.31
C ALA A 214 -12.30 -21.06 15.95
N ALA A 215 -11.83 -19.86 16.31
CA ALA A 215 -12.50 -18.62 15.97
C ALA A 215 -12.51 -18.38 14.46
N LEU A 216 -11.38 -18.65 13.79
CA LEU A 216 -11.27 -18.53 12.33
C LEU A 216 -12.12 -19.57 11.60
N VAL A 217 -12.20 -20.79 12.11
CA VAL A 217 -13.06 -21.85 11.55
C VAL A 217 -14.53 -21.48 11.71
N ALA A 218 -14.95 -21.09 12.91
CA ALA A 218 -16.34 -20.74 13.21
C ALA A 218 -16.84 -19.54 12.38
N HIS A 219 -15.98 -18.55 12.11
CA HIS A 219 -16.35 -17.32 11.42
C HIS A 219 -15.86 -17.24 9.98
N ARG A 220 -15.44 -18.37 9.38
CA ARG A 220 -14.88 -18.42 8.03
C ARG A 220 -15.78 -17.75 6.98
N ALA A 221 -17.08 -18.05 7.00
CA ALA A 221 -18.04 -17.48 6.06
C ALA A 221 -18.16 -15.95 6.18
N ALA A 222 -18.13 -15.42 7.42
CA ALA A 222 -18.19 -13.99 7.65
C ALA A 222 -16.91 -13.27 7.19
N LEU A 223 -15.73 -13.88 7.46
CA LEU A 223 -14.44 -13.37 6.98
C LEU A 223 -14.36 -13.39 5.43
N ASP A 224 -14.86 -14.44 4.79
CA ASP A 224 -14.96 -14.52 3.33
C ASP A 224 -15.90 -13.42 2.78
N GLY A 225 -17.02 -13.15 3.46
CA GLY A 225 -17.93 -12.04 3.15
C GLY A 225 -17.24 -10.68 3.22
N TRP A 226 -16.51 -10.39 4.30
CA TRP A 226 -15.69 -9.17 4.42
C TRP A 226 -14.69 -9.03 3.27
N ARG A 227 -13.97 -10.11 2.94
CA ARG A 227 -13.02 -10.11 1.83
C ARG A 227 -13.70 -9.75 0.52
N HIS A 228 -14.83 -10.37 0.20
CA HIS A 228 -15.55 -10.11 -1.05
C HIS A 228 -16.07 -8.68 -1.13
N LEU A 229 -16.68 -8.17 -0.05
CA LEU A 229 -17.18 -6.80 0.00
C LEU A 229 -16.06 -5.77 -0.17
N LEU A 230 -14.94 -5.94 0.54
CA LEU A 230 -13.80 -5.03 0.47
C LEU A 230 -13.14 -5.06 -0.92
N VAL A 231 -12.96 -6.24 -1.51
CA VAL A 231 -12.41 -6.38 -2.87
C VAL A 231 -13.35 -5.76 -3.91
N ALA A 232 -14.65 -6.06 -3.84
CA ALA A 232 -15.64 -5.50 -4.76
C ALA A 232 -15.72 -3.98 -4.66
N GLY A 233 -15.73 -3.44 -3.44
CA GLY A 233 -15.71 -2.00 -3.19
C GLY A 233 -14.44 -1.33 -3.73
N TYR A 234 -13.28 -1.94 -3.49
CA TYR A 234 -12.00 -1.49 -4.02
C TYR A 234 -12.00 -1.45 -5.56
N LEU A 235 -12.38 -2.55 -6.21
CA LEU A 235 -12.40 -2.64 -7.67
C LEU A 235 -13.40 -1.66 -8.28
N SER A 236 -14.58 -1.52 -7.67
CA SER A 236 -15.61 -0.57 -8.11
C SER A 236 -15.11 0.87 -8.03
N LEU A 237 -14.41 1.24 -6.94
CA LEU A 237 -13.85 2.59 -6.79
C LEU A 237 -12.76 2.87 -7.82
N ILE A 238 -11.86 1.92 -8.08
CA ILE A 238 -10.81 2.07 -9.10
C ILE A 238 -11.42 2.19 -10.50
N ALA A 239 -12.37 1.31 -10.84
CA ALA A 239 -13.06 1.34 -12.12
C ALA A 239 -13.80 2.67 -12.32
N SER A 240 -14.53 3.13 -11.29
CA SER A 240 -15.27 4.40 -11.33
C SER A 240 -14.34 5.60 -11.50
N ALA A 241 -13.20 5.63 -10.78
CA ALA A 241 -12.21 6.69 -10.91
C ALA A 241 -11.58 6.73 -12.32
N PHE A 242 -11.27 5.56 -12.88
CA PHE A 242 -10.71 5.46 -14.22
C PHE A 242 -11.72 5.85 -15.30
N VAL A 243 -12.91 5.24 -15.30
CA VAL A 243 -13.98 5.51 -16.28
C VAL A 243 -14.43 6.96 -16.20
N GLY A 244 -14.69 7.47 -14.98
CA GLY A 244 -15.06 8.87 -14.77
C GLY A 244 -13.98 9.84 -15.25
N GLY A 245 -12.71 9.52 -15.02
CA GLY A 245 -11.58 10.32 -15.52
C GLY A 245 -11.51 10.35 -17.05
N GLN A 246 -11.69 9.20 -17.70
CA GLN A 246 -11.70 9.09 -19.17
C GLN A 246 -12.87 9.85 -19.79
N LEU A 247 -14.08 9.68 -19.26
CA LEU A 247 -15.28 10.41 -19.71
C LEU A 247 -15.06 11.92 -19.60
N ARG A 248 -14.62 12.38 -18.42
CA ARG A 248 -14.29 13.79 -18.19
C ARG A 248 -13.29 14.31 -19.24
N ASN A 249 -12.21 13.58 -19.50
CA ASN A 249 -11.20 14.01 -20.47
C ASN A 249 -11.74 14.08 -21.90
N LYS A 250 -12.65 13.19 -22.30
CA LYS A 250 -13.31 13.23 -23.60
C LYS A 250 -14.19 14.47 -23.77
N PHE A 251 -15.02 14.81 -22.78
CA PHE A 251 -15.88 15.99 -22.83
C PHE A 251 -15.08 17.28 -22.99
N PHE A 252 -14.04 17.49 -22.18
CA PHE A 252 -13.20 18.70 -22.29
C PHE A 252 -12.31 18.75 -23.53
N SER A 253 -12.12 17.64 -24.24
CA SER A 253 -11.40 17.65 -25.52
C SER A 253 -12.34 17.95 -26.70
N GLY A 254 -13.63 17.58 -26.59
CA GLY A 254 -14.67 17.83 -27.59
C GLY A 254 -15.05 19.31 -27.73
N ASP A 255 -15.04 20.07 -26.63
CA ASP A 255 -15.40 21.51 -26.62
C ASP A 255 -14.32 22.42 -27.26
N SER A 256 -13.17 21.86 -27.65
CA SER A 256 -12.08 22.60 -28.30
C SER A 256 -12.08 22.51 -29.83
N HIS A 257 -13.09 21.88 -30.44
CA HIS A 257 -13.29 21.95 -31.89
C HIS A 257 -14.03 23.25 -32.25
N ASP A 258 -13.27 24.32 -32.45
CA ASP A 258 -13.75 25.54 -33.06
C ASP A 258 -13.87 25.33 -34.59
N PRO A 259 -15.08 25.26 -35.15
CA PRO A 259 -15.30 25.05 -36.59
C PRO A 259 -14.76 26.21 -37.45
N SER A 260 -14.40 27.34 -36.86
CA SER A 260 -13.87 28.50 -37.59
C SER A 260 -12.45 28.30 -38.17
N CYS A 261 -11.71 27.28 -37.70
CA CYS A 261 -10.40 26.94 -38.25
C CYS A 261 -10.48 26.11 -39.55
N GLU A 262 -11.59 25.38 -39.74
CA GLU A 262 -11.80 24.52 -40.91
C GLU A 262 -12.28 25.34 -42.12
N GLN A 263 -13.10 26.36 -41.88
CA GLN A 263 -13.58 27.28 -42.92
C GLN A 263 -12.46 28.15 -43.52
N ARG A 264 -11.44 28.52 -42.73
CA ARG A 264 -10.28 29.28 -43.23
C ARG A 264 -9.32 28.43 -44.09
N ARG A 265 -9.49 27.10 -44.11
CA ARG A 265 -8.65 26.16 -44.87
C ARG A 265 -9.30 25.72 -46.18
N THR A 266 -10.60 25.94 -46.35
CA THR A 266 -11.33 25.70 -47.60
C THR A 266 -11.39 26.92 -48.52
N ASP A 267 -11.12 28.11 -47.98
CA ASP A 267 -11.21 29.39 -48.70
C ASP A 267 -9.82 29.93 -49.14
N ALA A 268 -8.77 29.11 -49.08
CA ALA A 268 -7.40 29.42 -49.51
C ALA A 268 -6.89 28.39 -50.52
#